data_AF-A0A941PDT3-F1
#
_entry.id   AF-A0A941PDT3-F1
#
_cell.length_a   1.000
_cell.length_b   1.000
_cell.length_c   1.000
_cell.angle_alpha   90.00
_cell.angle_beta   90.00
_cell.angle_gamma   90.00
#
_symmetry.space_group_name_H-M   'P 1'
#
loop_
_entity.id
_entity.type
_entity.pdbx_description
1 polymer ?
#
loop_
_entity_poly.entity_id
_entity_poly.type
_entity_poly.pdbx_seq_one_letter_code
_entity_poly.pdbx_strand_id
1 'polypeptide(L)'
;LPEEQQREQFEVLETKGTAHGKHFNFQPLIGALQVYMDNAEKVWKYDQRAENHWCKVVGGAQREVPAHVVNEYCREDRSFYPCPVFTEEKLPRIRTSQYFPGSGDWFTVKYKDKLCGDSFAFARCGDQSVGILVGVKSWFHGAAAMGVDIRALQSLSKVRTQQLELLASQLKMSSYRLGVG
;
A
#
# COMPACT_ATOMS: atom_id res chain seq x y z
N LEU A 1 -12.58 -22.93 0.69
CA LEU A 1 -12.08 -23.62 -0.52
C LEU A 1 -11.52 -24.96 -0.05
N PRO A 2 -11.89 -26.07 -0.67
CA PRO A 2 -11.17 -27.34 -0.54
C PRO A 2 -9.67 -27.15 -0.77
N GLU A 3 -8.82 -27.92 -0.08
CA GLU A 3 -7.35 -27.77 -0.12
C GLU A 3 -6.78 -27.90 -1.54
N GLU A 4 -7.35 -28.80 -2.34
CA GLU A 4 -6.99 -28.99 -3.76
C GLU A 4 -7.22 -27.74 -4.61
N GLN A 5 -8.34 -27.04 -4.40
CA GLN A 5 -8.65 -25.78 -5.10
C GLN A 5 -7.72 -24.64 -4.65
N GLN A 6 -7.29 -24.64 -3.39
CA GLN A 6 -6.31 -23.67 -2.90
C GLN A 6 -4.93 -23.87 -3.56
N ARG A 7 -4.55 -25.12 -3.80
CA ARG A 7 -3.28 -25.48 -4.45
C ARG A 7 -3.28 -25.09 -5.92
N GLU A 8 -4.32 -25.46 -6.65
CA GLU A 8 -4.46 -25.10 -8.07
C GLU A 8 -4.43 -23.57 -8.24
N GLN A 9 -5.15 -22.85 -7.36
CA GLN A 9 -5.14 -21.39 -7.35
C GLN A 9 -3.73 -20.83 -7.06
N PHE A 10 -2.98 -21.42 -6.14
CA PHE A 10 -1.61 -21.01 -5.82
C PHE A 10 -0.64 -21.24 -6.98
N GLU A 11 -0.68 -22.41 -7.62
CA GLU A 11 0.19 -22.77 -8.73
C GLU A 11 -0.05 -21.89 -9.96
N VAL A 12 -1.31 -21.58 -10.27
CA VAL A 12 -1.68 -20.62 -11.32
C VAL A 12 -1.12 -19.23 -11.01
N LEU A 13 -1.18 -18.78 -9.75
CA LEU A 13 -0.66 -17.48 -9.33
C LEU A 13 0.87 -17.39 -9.41
N GLU A 14 1.61 -18.45 -9.05
CA GLU A 14 3.08 -18.45 -9.15
C GLU A 14 3.58 -18.48 -10.60
N THR A 15 2.89 -19.24 -11.46
CA THR A 15 3.31 -19.47 -12.84
C THR A 15 2.88 -18.37 -13.80
N LYS A 16 1.60 -17.96 -13.74
CA LYS A 16 1.00 -17.01 -14.68
C LYS A 16 0.94 -15.59 -14.12
N GLY A 17 1.08 -15.42 -12.79
CA GLY A 17 0.76 -14.16 -12.14
C GLY A 17 -0.71 -13.81 -12.27
N THR A 18 -1.05 -12.53 -12.11
CA THR A 18 -2.37 -12.01 -12.52
C THR A 18 -2.22 -11.05 -13.69
N ALA A 19 -3.36 -10.61 -14.23
CA ALA A 19 -3.42 -9.46 -15.15
C ALA A 19 -2.70 -8.20 -14.60
N HIS A 20 -2.41 -8.15 -13.29
CA HIS A 20 -1.68 -7.09 -12.59
C HIS A 20 -0.23 -7.46 -12.22
N GLY A 21 0.34 -8.53 -12.80
CA GLY A 21 1.74 -8.94 -12.63
C GLY A 21 2.02 -9.92 -11.48
N LYS A 22 3.30 -10.14 -11.18
CA LYS A 22 3.77 -10.91 -10.02
C LYS A 22 3.56 -10.08 -8.75
N HIS A 23 2.72 -10.61 -7.87
CA HIS A 23 2.17 -9.93 -6.71
C HIS A 23 3.25 -9.41 -5.75
N PHE A 24 2.89 -8.38 -4.98
CA PHE A 24 3.66 -7.79 -3.86
C PHE A 24 4.82 -6.86 -4.24
N ASN A 25 4.70 -6.08 -5.32
CA ASN A 25 5.70 -5.04 -5.55
C ASN A 25 5.33 -3.71 -4.86
N PHE A 26 5.86 -3.50 -3.66
CA PHE A 26 5.72 -2.24 -2.92
C PHE A 26 6.73 -1.18 -3.40
N GLN A 27 7.75 -1.58 -4.16
CA GLN A 27 8.88 -0.75 -4.53
C GLN A 27 8.48 0.50 -5.35
N PRO A 28 7.50 0.45 -6.28
CA PRO A 28 7.08 1.66 -6.99
C PRO A 28 6.60 2.75 -6.03
N LEU A 29 5.77 2.40 -5.04
CA LEU A 29 5.27 3.35 -4.06
C LEU A 29 6.36 3.80 -3.08
N ILE A 30 7.14 2.86 -2.54
CA ILE A 30 8.25 3.17 -1.62
C ILE A 30 9.26 4.11 -2.30
N GLY A 31 9.64 3.80 -3.53
CA GLY A 31 10.55 4.62 -4.33
C GLY A 31 9.98 6.01 -4.62
N ALA A 32 8.71 6.10 -5.01
CA ALA A 32 8.04 7.39 -5.23
C ALA A 32 8.05 8.27 -3.98
N LEU A 33 7.73 7.70 -2.81
CA LEU A 33 7.76 8.41 -1.52
C LEU A 33 9.18 8.82 -1.13
N GLN A 34 10.19 7.97 -1.35
CA GLN A 34 11.58 8.27 -1.07
C GLN A 34 12.08 9.45 -1.91
N VAL A 35 11.83 9.44 -3.22
CA VAL A 35 12.20 10.55 -4.12
C VAL A 35 11.47 11.84 -3.70
N TYR A 36 10.20 11.76 -3.29
CA TYR A 36 9.48 12.90 -2.74
C TYR A 36 10.19 13.47 -1.49
N MET A 37 10.46 12.61 -0.51
CA MET A 37 11.11 12.97 0.76
C MET A 37 12.49 13.62 0.53
N ASP A 38 13.26 13.12 -0.42
CA ASP A 38 14.61 13.60 -0.69
C ASP A 38 14.64 14.98 -1.36
N ASN A 39 13.61 15.32 -2.14
CA ASN A 39 13.62 16.52 -3.00
C ASN A 39 12.63 17.62 -2.59
N ALA A 40 11.52 17.30 -1.93
CA ALA A 40 10.40 18.22 -1.71
C ALA A 40 10.72 19.48 -0.89
N GLU A 41 11.68 19.40 0.03
CA GLU A 41 12.13 20.52 0.86
C GLU A 41 13.46 21.14 0.40
N LYS A 42 14.24 20.41 -0.42
CA LYS A 42 15.61 20.79 -0.78
C LYS A 42 15.74 21.41 -2.17
N VAL A 43 15.00 20.88 -3.15
CA VAL A 43 15.24 21.13 -4.58
C VAL A 43 14.00 21.63 -5.28
N TRP A 44 12.84 21.06 -4.98
CA TRP A 44 11.64 21.28 -5.77
C TRP A 44 10.83 22.49 -5.35
N LYS A 45 10.37 23.23 -6.36
CA LYS A 45 9.33 24.25 -6.19
C LYS A 45 7.99 23.58 -5.88
N TYR A 46 7.04 24.39 -5.41
CA TYR A 46 5.71 23.90 -5.04
C TYR A 46 5.07 23.05 -6.13
N ASP A 47 4.99 23.52 -7.38
CA ASP A 47 4.30 22.77 -8.45
C ASP A 47 4.99 21.43 -8.77
N GLN A 48 6.31 21.38 -8.68
CA GLN A 48 7.10 20.16 -8.88
C GLN A 48 6.81 19.12 -7.79
N ARG A 49 6.83 19.53 -6.51
CA ARG A 49 6.53 18.60 -5.42
C ARG A 49 5.06 18.22 -5.40
N ALA A 50 4.16 19.19 -5.52
CA ALA A 50 2.73 19.04 -5.30
C ALA A 50 2.04 18.34 -6.46
N GLU A 51 2.17 18.89 -7.67
CA GLU A 51 1.42 18.38 -8.81
C GLU A 51 2.18 17.26 -9.51
N ASN A 52 3.45 17.51 -9.84
CA ASN A 52 4.21 16.59 -10.68
C ASN A 52 4.61 15.32 -9.95
N HIS A 53 5.06 15.42 -8.70
CA HIS A 53 5.52 14.24 -7.98
C HIS A 53 4.47 13.65 -7.04
N TRP A 54 3.92 14.45 -6.13
CA TRP A 54 2.95 13.95 -5.17
C TRP A 54 1.67 13.44 -5.86
N CYS A 55 0.97 14.30 -6.60
CA CYS A 55 -0.27 13.88 -7.25
C CYS A 55 -0.02 12.82 -8.32
N LYS A 56 0.89 13.05 -9.28
CA LYS A 56 1.05 12.16 -10.43
C LYS A 56 1.88 10.92 -10.16
N VAL A 57 3.04 11.04 -9.50
CA VAL A 57 3.96 9.90 -9.29
C VAL A 57 3.54 9.08 -8.06
N VAL A 58 3.39 9.69 -6.89
CA VAL A 58 2.97 8.97 -5.68
C VAL A 58 1.53 8.47 -5.82
N GLY A 59 0.60 9.35 -6.23
CA GLY A 59 -0.80 8.97 -6.44
C GLY A 59 -0.99 7.92 -7.55
N GLY A 60 -0.17 7.97 -8.60
CA GLY A 60 -0.13 6.93 -9.63
C GLY A 60 0.31 5.59 -9.06
N ALA A 61 1.42 5.55 -8.31
CA ALA A 61 1.88 4.33 -7.66
C ALA A 61 0.88 3.77 -6.65
N GLN A 62 0.13 4.63 -5.94
CA GLN A 62 -0.93 4.23 -5.01
C GLN A 62 -2.13 3.55 -5.67
N ARG A 63 -2.39 3.79 -6.95
CA ARG A 63 -3.46 3.10 -7.68
C ARG A 63 -3.11 1.66 -8.03
N GLU A 64 -1.83 1.36 -8.12
CA GLU A 64 -1.32 0.05 -8.52
C GLU A 64 -0.99 -0.85 -7.32
N VAL A 65 -1.17 -0.38 -6.09
CA VAL A 65 -0.87 -1.19 -4.90
C VAL A 65 -1.87 -2.32 -4.73
N PRO A 66 -1.43 -3.48 -4.19
CA PRO A 66 -2.34 -4.57 -3.85
C PRO A 66 -3.41 -4.16 -2.84
N ALA A 67 -4.60 -4.78 -2.93
CA ALA A 67 -5.72 -4.48 -2.04
C ALA A 67 -5.37 -4.56 -0.54
N HIS A 68 -4.51 -5.48 -0.11
CA HIS A 68 -4.11 -5.56 1.30
C HIS A 68 -3.30 -4.35 1.79
N VAL A 69 -2.56 -3.67 0.90
CA VAL A 69 -1.89 -2.40 1.19
C VAL A 69 -2.91 -1.28 1.31
N VAL A 70 -3.94 -1.28 0.46
CA VAL A 70 -5.05 -0.34 0.62
C VAL A 70 -5.77 -0.55 1.94
N ASN A 71 -5.94 -1.80 2.38
CA ASN A 71 -6.57 -2.08 3.67
C ASN A 71 -5.69 -1.61 4.86
N GLU A 72 -4.36 -1.86 4.76
CA GLU A 72 -3.27 -0.98 5.25
C GLU A 72 -3.66 0.46 5.56
N TYR A 73 -3.85 1.19 4.48
CA TYR A 73 -4.13 2.61 4.47
C TYR A 73 -5.55 2.96 4.95
N CYS A 74 -6.56 2.13 4.78
CA CYS A 74 -7.93 2.50 5.15
C CYS A 74 -8.33 2.04 6.56
N ARG A 75 -7.48 1.32 7.29
CA ARG A 75 -7.81 0.84 8.64
C ARG A 75 -7.91 1.98 9.66
N GLU A 76 -8.96 2.02 10.46
CA GLU A 76 -9.19 3.11 11.44
C GLU A 76 -8.67 2.80 12.85
N ASP A 77 -8.52 1.52 13.19
CA ASP A 77 -8.14 1.06 14.54
C ASP A 77 -6.64 1.20 14.88
N ARG A 78 -5.81 1.67 13.93
CA ARG A 78 -4.36 1.85 14.13
C ARG A 78 -3.79 2.97 13.28
N SER A 79 -2.62 3.49 13.62
CA SER A 79 -1.84 4.37 12.74
C SER A 79 -0.61 3.65 12.17
N PHE A 80 0.12 4.30 11.27
CA PHE A 80 1.46 3.87 10.87
C PHE A 80 2.57 4.36 11.83
N TYR A 81 2.21 5.22 12.79
CA TYR A 81 3.08 5.60 13.89
C TYR A 81 2.43 5.28 15.25
N PRO A 82 3.09 4.50 16.12
CA PRO A 82 4.32 3.75 15.89
C PRO A 82 4.17 2.71 14.77
N CYS A 83 5.28 2.29 14.14
CA CYS A 83 5.26 1.32 13.04
C CYS A 83 4.59 0.02 13.49
N PRO A 84 3.49 -0.43 12.86
CA PRO A 84 2.86 -1.69 13.19
C PRO A 84 3.78 -2.88 12.91
N VAL A 85 3.55 -3.98 13.63
CA VAL A 85 4.24 -5.25 13.40
C VAL A 85 3.64 -6.06 12.26
N PHE A 86 2.40 -5.76 11.84
CA PHE A 86 1.68 -6.38 10.71
C PHE A 86 1.46 -7.90 10.81
N THR A 87 1.51 -8.47 12.02
CA THR A 87 1.40 -9.92 12.27
C THR A 87 -0.03 -10.40 12.49
N GLU A 88 -1.04 -9.58 12.20
CA GLU A 88 -2.44 -9.99 12.40
C GLU A 88 -2.81 -11.16 11.48
N GLU A 89 -3.50 -12.16 12.02
CA GLU A 89 -3.97 -13.32 11.26
C GLU A 89 -5.05 -12.93 10.25
N LYS A 90 -5.95 -12.03 10.64
CA LYS A 90 -7.04 -11.54 9.80
C LYS A 90 -6.70 -10.16 9.28
N LEU A 91 -6.63 -10.05 7.95
CA LEU A 91 -6.48 -8.75 7.30
C LEU A 91 -7.81 -8.00 7.29
N PRO A 92 -7.81 -6.69 7.56
CA PRO A 92 -8.95 -5.82 7.32
C PRO A 92 -9.37 -5.94 5.86
N ARG A 93 -10.66 -5.73 5.61
CA ARG A 93 -11.22 -5.60 4.26
C ARG A 93 -11.89 -4.24 4.13
N ILE A 94 -11.13 -3.20 4.45
CA ILE A 94 -11.59 -1.82 4.44
C ILE A 94 -10.87 -1.12 3.30
N ARG A 95 -11.62 -0.46 2.43
CA ARG A 95 -11.08 0.32 1.31
C ARG A 95 -11.60 1.75 1.27
N THR A 96 -12.48 2.08 2.19
CA THR A 96 -13.01 3.42 2.32
C THR A 96 -11.95 4.29 2.96
N SER A 97 -11.41 5.22 2.20
CA SER A 97 -10.67 6.34 2.76
C SER A 97 -11.66 7.25 3.49
N GLN A 98 -11.46 7.39 4.80
CA GLN A 98 -12.12 8.42 5.59
C GLN A 98 -11.21 9.65 5.58
N TYR A 99 -11.50 10.63 4.71
CA TYR A 99 -10.71 11.85 4.57
C TYR A 99 -11.60 13.11 4.66
N PHE A 100 -10.97 14.29 4.60
CA PHE A 100 -11.64 15.56 4.36
C PHE A 100 -11.03 16.19 3.09
N PRO A 101 -11.82 16.71 2.13
CA PRO A 101 -13.25 17.01 2.20
C PRO A 101 -14.19 15.93 1.61
N GLY A 102 -13.89 14.63 1.74
CA GLY A 102 -14.81 13.58 1.31
C GLY A 102 -14.45 12.21 1.88
N SER A 103 -15.34 11.24 1.78
CA SER A 103 -15.04 9.84 2.10
C SER A 103 -15.39 9.00 0.88
N GLY A 104 -14.58 7.98 0.58
CA GLY A 104 -14.85 7.15 -0.59
C GLY A 104 -13.89 5.98 -0.75
N ASP A 105 -14.26 5.08 -1.65
CA ASP A 105 -13.44 3.93 -2.00
C ASP A 105 -12.13 4.37 -2.66
N TRP A 106 -10.99 3.88 -2.15
CA TRP A 106 -9.63 4.22 -2.60
C TRP A 106 -9.46 4.29 -4.13
N PHE A 107 -10.11 3.39 -4.88
CA PHE A 107 -9.93 3.31 -6.33
C PHE A 107 -10.88 4.21 -7.13
N THR A 108 -12.03 4.58 -6.57
CA THR A 108 -13.07 5.32 -7.31
C THR A 108 -13.30 6.72 -6.79
N VAL A 109 -12.69 7.05 -5.66
CA VAL A 109 -12.88 8.34 -5.02
C VAL A 109 -12.32 9.47 -5.85
N LYS A 110 -13.10 10.55 -5.94
CA LYS A 110 -12.78 11.73 -6.74
C LYS A 110 -12.65 12.96 -5.86
N TYR A 111 -11.71 13.81 -6.22
CA TYR A 111 -11.59 15.16 -5.69
C TYR A 111 -11.58 16.13 -6.88
N LYS A 112 -12.57 17.05 -6.90
CA LYS A 112 -12.82 17.96 -8.04
C LYS A 112 -12.87 17.19 -9.37
N ASP A 113 -13.66 16.12 -9.40
CA ASP A 113 -13.89 15.22 -10.55
C ASP A 113 -12.67 14.45 -11.08
N LYS A 114 -11.54 14.50 -10.37
CA LYS A 114 -10.30 13.82 -10.73
C LYS A 114 -9.97 12.70 -9.74
N LEU A 115 -9.33 11.63 -10.22
CA LEU A 115 -8.96 10.46 -9.40
C LEU A 115 -7.62 10.66 -8.69
N CYS A 116 -7.31 9.74 -7.79
CA CYS A 116 -5.94 9.58 -7.26
C CYS A 116 -4.97 9.41 -8.45
N GLY A 117 -3.78 10.00 -8.37
CA GLY A 117 -2.87 10.01 -9.51
C GLY A 117 -3.08 11.16 -10.50
N ASP A 118 -4.28 11.77 -10.53
CA ASP A 118 -4.56 12.90 -11.44
C ASP A 118 -4.42 14.25 -10.73
N SER A 119 -4.98 14.34 -9.52
CA SER A 119 -5.04 15.60 -8.76
C SER A 119 -4.68 15.48 -7.29
N PHE A 120 -4.52 14.26 -6.79
CA PHE A 120 -4.16 14.02 -5.40
C PHE A 120 -3.47 12.67 -5.20
N ALA A 121 -2.88 12.51 -4.02
CA ALA A 121 -2.42 11.24 -3.48
C ALA A 121 -2.80 11.16 -1.99
N PHE A 122 -2.81 9.96 -1.45
CA PHE A 122 -3.12 9.69 -0.04
C PHE A 122 -1.87 9.76 0.83
N ALA A 123 -2.02 10.10 2.10
CA ALA A 123 -0.99 9.92 3.11
C ALA A 123 -1.60 9.45 4.42
N ARG A 124 -0.85 8.62 5.16
CA ARG A 124 -1.26 8.13 6.49
C ARG A 124 -0.38 8.76 7.57
N CYS A 125 -0.58 10.07 7.76
CA CYS A 125 0.23 10.89 8.65
C CYS A 125 -0.26 10.81 10.10
N GLY A 126 0.34 9.96 10.93
CA GLY A 126 0.43 10.10 12.41
C GLY A 126 -0.85 10.05 13.25
N ASP A 127 -1.98 10.59 12.80
CA ASP A 127 -3.28 10.39 13.40
C ASP A 127 -3.96 9.14 12.81
N GLN A 128 -5.09 8.73 13.39
CA GLN A 128 -5.82 7.52 13.02
C GLN A 128 -6.55 7.62 11.67
N SER A 129 -6.24 8.62 10.84
CA SER A 129 -6.93 8.87 9.58
C SER A 129 -5.99 8.91 8.37
N VAL A 130 -6.54 8.62 7.18
CA VAL A 130 -5.85 8.87 5.90
C VAL A 130 -6.34 10.16 5.31
N GLY A 131 -5.41 11.08 5.07
CA GLY A 131 -5.68 12.33 4.38
C GLY A 131 -5.53 12.19 2.87
N ILE A 132 -6.47 12.75 2.10
CA ILE A 132 -6.19 13.18 0.73
C ILE A 132 -5.31 14.42 0.81
N LEU A 133 -4.14 14.38 0.19
CA LEU A 133 -3.25 15.52 0.09
C LEU A 133 -3.20 16.01 -1.36
N VAL A 134 -3.69 17.24 -1.57
CA VAL A 134 -3.68 17.96 -2.86
C VAL A 134 -2.54 18.96 -2.81
N GLY A 135 -1.34 18.52 -3.10
CA GLY A 135 -0.17 19.37 -3.01
C GLY A 135 0.17 19.81 -1.59
N VAL A 136 1.35 19.45 -1.12
CA VAL A 136 1.71 19.66 0.28
C VAL A 136 2.11 21.13 0.48
N LYS A 137 1.14 22.02 0.78
CA LYS A 137 1.40 23.41 1.25
C LYS A 137 1.44 23.55 2.76
N SER A 138 1.06 22.52 3.54
CA SER A 138 0.90 22.73 4.97
C SER A 138 2.21 22.55 5.73
N TRP A 139 2.38 23.42 6.73
CA TRP A 139 3.40 23.37 7.78
C TRP A 139 3.29 22.11 8.67
N PHE A 140 2.36 21.20 8.36
CA PHE A 140 2.04 20.06 9.21
C PHE A 140 2.73 18.76 8.80
N HIS A 141 3.21 18.58 7.56
CA HIS A 141 3.68 17.26 7.11
C HIS A 141 4.82 17.33 6.08
N GLY A 142 6.01 17.67 6.57
CA GLY A 142 7.28 17.58 5.85
C GLY A 142 7.80 16.13 5.69
N ALA A 143 9.06 15.99 5.28
CA ALA A 143 9.76 14.71 5.06
C ALA A 143 9.53 13.64 6.16
N ALA A 144 9.34 14.06 7.40
CA ALA A 144 9.07 13.18 8.55
C ALA A 144 7.81 12.31 8.38
N ALA A 145 6.73 12.85 7.82
CA ALA A 145 5.49 12.11 7.60
C ALA A 145 5.66 11.01 6.53
N MET A 146 6.43 11.31 5.49
CA MET A 146 6.76 10.33 4.45
C MET A 146 7.65 9.22 4.98
N GLY A 147 8.55 9.55 5.91
CA GLY A 147 9.33 8.56 6.64
C GLY A 147 8.47 7.58 7.44
N VAL A 148 7.28 7.97 7.90
CA VAL A 148 6.33 7.06 8.57
C VAL A 148 5.75 6.07 7.56
N ASP A 149 5.20 6.56 6.44
CA ASP A 149 4.66 5.71 5.37
C ASP A 149 5.72 4.76 4.81
N ILE A 150 6.92 5.27 4.51
CA ILE A 150 8.04 4.45 3.98
C ILE A 150 8.37 3.31 4.94
N ARG A 151 8.56 3.60 6.25
CA ARG A 151 8.90 2.57 7.24
C ARG A 151 7.79 1.54 7.39
N ALA A 152 6.54 1.99 7.43
CA ALA A 152 5.38 1.09 7.51
C ALA A 152 5.27 0.19 6.28
N LEU A 153 5.42 0.74 5.08
CA LEU A 153 5.39 -0.02 3.83
C LEU A 153 6.54 -1.01 3.70
N GLN A 154 7.76 -0.63 4.12
CA GLN A 154 8.91 -1.54 4.17
C GLN A 154 8.67 -2.70 5.13
N SER A 155 8.17 -2.41 6.34
CA SER A 155 7.83 -3.43 7.33
C SER A 155 6.72 -4.36 6.83
N LEU A 156 5.64 -3.80 6.29
CA LEU A 156 4.52 -4.55 5.71
C LEU A 156 4.98 -5.44 4.56
N SER A 157 5.80 -4.91 3.64
CA SER A 157 6.38 -5.69 2.54
C SER A 157 7.18 -6.88 3.07
N LYS A 158 8.07 -6.65 4.04
CA LYS A 158 8.87 -7.70 4.66
C LYS A 158 8.00 -8.79 5.30
N VAL A 159 7.02 -8.41 6.11
CA VAL A 159 6.16 -9.35 6.83
C VAL A 159 5.30 -10.16 5.86
N ARG A 160 4.72 -9.52 4.83
CA ARG A 160 3.88 -10.22 3.84
C ARG A 160 4.71 -11.19 2.98
N THR A 161 5.95 -10.84 2.64
CA THR A 161 6.88 -11.76 1.97
C THR A 161 7.18 -12.98 2.84
N GLN A 162 7.52 -12.78 4.13
CA GLN A 162 7.80 -13.89 5.05
C GLN A 162 6.59 -14.81 5.26
N GLN A 163 5.38 -14.25 5.39
CA GLN A 163 4.16 -15.03 5.52
C GLN A 163 3.87 -15.84 4.25
N LEU A 164 4.12 -15.28 3.08
CA LEU A 164 3.97 -15.98 1.81
C LEU A 164 4.95 -17.16 1.70
N GLU A 165 6.22 -16.95 2.05
CA GLU A 165 7.26 -17.99 2.07
C GLU A 165 6.93 -19.13 3.04
N LEU A 166 6.42 -18.78 4.23
CA LEU A 166 5.98 -19.76 5.23
C LEU A 166 4.80 -20.60 4.71
N LEU A 167 3.78 -19.94 4.15
CA LEU A 167 2.61 -20.61 3.59
C LEU A 167 3.01 -21.54 2.44
N ALA A 168 3.87 -21.08 1.53
CA ALA A 168 4.38 -21.90 0.43
C ALA A 168 5.13 -23.14 0.94
N SER A 169 5.93 -22.99 2.00
CA SER A 169 6.66 -24.10 2.63
C SER A 169 5.71 -25.11 3.29
N GLN A 170 4.68 -24.63 3.99
CA GLN A 170 3.67 -25.48 4.62
C GLN A 170 2.87 -26.29 3.60
N LEU A 171 2.46 -25.66 2.49
CA LEU A 171 1.74 -26.34 1.40
C LEU A 171 2.60 -27.43 0.74
N LYS A 172 3.90 -27.15 0.51
CA LYS A 172 4.85 -28.15 -0.01
C LYS A 172 5.04 -29.33 0.95
N MET A 173 5.17 -29.07 2.26
CA MET A 173 5.28 -30.13 3.27
C MET A 173 4.00 -30.96 3.43
N SER A 174 2.81 -30.32 3.36
CA SER A 174 1.52 -31.02 3.36
C SER A 174 1.42 -31.97 2.16
N SER A 175 1.89 -31.53 0.98
CA SER A 175 1.96 -32.35 -0.23
C SER A 175 2.84 -33.60 -0.05
N TYR A 176 3.98 -33.47 0.64
CA TYR A 176 4.88 -34.59 0.91
C TYR A 176 4.29 -35.62 1.88
N ARG A 177 3.42 -35.18 2.81
CA ARG A 177 2.78 -36.07 3.79
C ARG A 177 1.57 -36.82 3.23
N LEU A 178 0.89 -36.27 2.23
CA LEU A 178 -0.27 -36.89 1.58
C LEU A 178 0.09 -37.82 0.41
N GLY A 179 1.31 -37.71 -0.14
CA GLY A 179 1.83 -38.60 -1.18
C GLY A 179 2.56 -39.85 -0.66
N VAL A 180 2.59 -40.04 0.66
CA VAL A 180 3.16 -41.21 1.34
C VAL A 180 2.03 -41.85 2.15
N GLY A 181 1.13 -42.53 1.44
CA GLY A 181 -0.03 -43.22 2.02
C GLY A 181 -0.54 -44.29 1.06
#